data_AF-A0A967WM33-F1
#
_entry.id   AF-A0A967WM33-F1
#
_cell.length_a   1.000
_cell.length_b   1.000
_cell.length_c   1.000
_cell.angle_alpha   90.00
_cell.angle_beta   90.00
_cell.angle_gamma   90.00
#
_symmetry.space_group_name_H-M   'P 1'
#
loop_
_entity.id
_entity.type
_entity.pdbx_description
1 polymer ?
#
loop_
_entity_poly.entity_id
_entity_poly.type
_entity_poly.pdbx_seq_one_letter_code
_entity_poly.pdbx_strand_id
1 'polypeptide(L)'
;MNIEKSQLKMQIANNIGADIEDRVEGELRAAHELLGAADALQQAALKVPRDLAAKVDTALAEGEIKDMTALEAAEFAKKYLAKAGDYLRHLSDVERSKASDQRSRVAGLKFAMDSLQKMRDEEAQRIQAVIDATEEDGEAPRTEASAARKAHGSVADRRAAEAEAKGSNGTPPKKKRAAKKKAKKAPRKKPTALKAVKKSSG
;
A
#
# COMPACT_ATOMS: atom_id res chain seq x y z
N MET A 1 9.21 -19.86 -16.21
CA MET A 1 8.24 -18.94 -15.58
C MET A 1 8.20 -17.65 -16.40
N ASN A 2 7.03 -17.03 -16.60
CA ASN A 2 6.93 -15.76 -17.33
C ASN A 2 6.92 -14.59 -16.32
N ILE A 3 8.01 -13.83 -16.28
CA ILE A 3 8.23 -12.73 -15.32
C ILE A 3 7.17 -11.62 -15.50
N GLU A 4 6.83 -11.25 -16.73
CA GLU A 4 5.83 -10.22 -17.02
C GLU A 4 4.45 -10.61 -16.47
N LYS A 5 4.07 -11.90 -16.61
CA LYS A 5 2.82 -12.43 -16.05
C LYS A 5 2.82 -12.35 -14.52
N SER A 6 3.94 -12.62 -13.88
CA SER A 6 4.07 -12.55 -12.41
C SER A 6 4.08 -11.11 -11.89
N GLN A 7 4.71 -10.18 -12.61
CA GLN A 7 4.64 -8.74 -12.34
C GLN A 7 3.19 -8.23 -12.46
N LEU A 8 2.46 -8.66 -13.50
CA LEU A 8 1.05 -8.30 -13.66
C LEU A 8 0.19 -8.81 -12.49
N LYS A 9 0.41 -10.04 -12.01
CA LYS A 9 -0.30 -10.56 -10.83
C LYS A 9 -0.01 -9.73 -9.57
N MET A 10 1.25 -9.35 -9.35
CA MET A 10 1.62 -8.49 -8.22
C MET A 10 0.95 -7.12 -8.32
N GLN A 11 0.89 -6.53 -9.52
CA GLN A 11 0.21 -5.26 -9.74
C GLN A 11 -1.30 -5.38 -9.46
N ILE A 12 -1.94 -6.45 -9.93
CA ILE A 12 -3.35 -6.72 -9.62
C ILE A 12 -3.55 -6.89 -8.11
N ALA A 13 -2.70 -7.66 -7.43
CA ALA A 13 -2.77 -7.87 -5.99
C ALA A 13 -2.63 -6.55 -5.21
N ASN A 14 -1.74 -5.64 -5.65
CA ASN A 14 -1.59 -4.31 -5.03
C ASN A 14 -2.85 -3.45 -5.22
N ASN A 15 -3.44 -3.45 -6.41
CA ASN A 15 -4.66 -2.68 -6.67
C ASN A 15 -5.83 -3.21 -5.82
N ILE A 16 -6.00 -4.54 -5.76
CA ILE A 16 -7.03 -5.17 -4.92
C ILE A 16 -6.75 -4.90 -3.43
N GLY A 17 -5.48 -4.91 -3.01
CA GLY A 17 -5.06 -4.58 -1.66
C GLY A 17 -5.51 -3.17 -1.27
N ALA A 18 -5.24 -2.17 -2.11
CA ALA A 18 -5.67 -0.79 -1.89
C ALA A 18 -7.21 -0.67 -1.79
N ASP A 19 -7.96 -1.34 -2.69
CA ASP A 19 -9.43 -1.35 -2.63
C ASP A 19 -9.96 -1.98 -1.33
N ILE A 20 -9.29 -3.01 -0.80
CA ILE A 20 -9.67 -3.66 0.46
C ILE A 20 -9.32 -2.78 1.65
N GLU A 21 -8.18 -2.09 1.64
CA GLU A 21 -7.80 -1.12 2.67
C GLU A 21 -8.85 -0.01 2.78
N ASP A 22 -9.26 0.59 1.66
CA ASP A 22 -10.31 1.61 1.61
C ASP A 22 -11.64 1.08 2.20
N ARG A 23 -12.00 -0.17 1.89
CA ARG A 23 -13.20 -0.82 2.44
C ARG A 23 -13.07 -1.08 3.94
N VAL A 24 -11.91 -1.50 4.43
CA VAL A 24 -11.65 -1.71 5.85
C VAL A 24 -11.82 -0.41 6.61
N GLU A 25 -11.27 0.70 6.09
CA GLU A 25 -11.44 2.02 6.70
C GLU A 25 -12.90 2.46 6.71
N GLY A 26 -13.62 2.27 5.59
CA GLY A 26 -15.04 2.59 5.49
C GLY A 26 -15.90 1.82 6.50
N GLU A 27 -15.71 0.51 6.60
CA GLU A 27 -16.47 -0.34 7.53
C GLU A 27 -16.09 -0.09 9.00
N LEU A 28 -14.82 0.21 9.29
CA LEU A 28 -14.40 0.65 10.63
C LEU A 28 -15.06 1.96 11.04
N ARG A 29 -15.13 2.92 10.13
CA ARG A 29 -15.82 4.20 10.38
C ARG A 29 -17.29 3.97 10.66
N ALA A 30 -17.97 3.17 9.84
CA ALA A 30 -19.37 2.83 10.04
C ALA A 30 -19.59 2.14 11.40
N ALA A 31 -18.72 1.20 11.79
CA ALA A 31 -18.81 0.55 13.09
C ALA A 31 -18.66 1.54 14.26
N HIS A 32 -17.77 2.52 14.14
CA HIS A 32 -17.56 3.56 15.15
C HIS A 32 -18.77 4.50 15.24
N GLU A 33 -19.35 4.89 14.11
CA GLU A 33 -20.56 5.73 14.06
C GLU A 33 -21.75 5.03 14.73
N LEU A 34 -21.96 3.74 14.44
CA LEU A 34 -23.03 2.93 15.03
C LEU A 34 -22.85 2.79 16.56
N LEU A 35 -21.61 2.60 17.04
CA LEU A 35 -21.32 2.55 18.47
C LEU A 35 -21.57 3.90 19.15
N GLY A 36 -21.14 5.00 18.53
CA GLY A 36 -21.41 6.34 19.02
C GLY A 36 -22.91 6.63 19.11
N ALA A 37 -23.68 6.21 18.10
CA ALA A 37 -25.14 6.32 18.11
C ALA A 37 -25.77 5.48 19.22
N ALA A 38 -25.33 4.23 19.40
CA ALA A 38 -25.82 3.37 20.47
C ALA A 38 -25.57 3.96 21.86
N ASP A 39 -24.36 4.47 22.11
CA ASP A 39 -24.02 5.07 23.40
C ASP A 39 -24.83 6.35 23.65
N ALA A 40 -25.06 7.17 22.62
CA ALA A 40 -25.93 8.34 22.71
C ALA A 40 -27.38 7.96 23.04
N LEU A 41 -27.92 6.92 22.37
CA LEU A 41 -29.25 6.38 22.65
C LEU A 41 -29.35 5.81 24.06
N GLN A 42 -28.34 5.09 24.55
CA GLN A 42 -28.33 4.56 25.90
C GLN A 42 -28.30 5.67 26.96
N GLN A 43 -27.51 6.72 26.72
CA GLN A 43 -27.50 7.89 27.62
C GLN A 43 -28.83 8.63 27.59
N ALA A 44 -29.44 8.80 26.41
CA ALA A 44 -30.75 9.42 26.25
C ALA A 44 -31.84 8.61 26.96
N ALA A 45 -31.82 7.28 26.84
CA ALA A 45 -32.76 6.37 27.50
C ALA A 45 -32.74 6.52 29.03
N LEU A 46 -31.59 6.86 29.62
CA LEU A 46 -31.44 7.06 31.06
C LEU A 46 -31.81 8.49 31.50
N LYS A 47 -31.37 9.50 30.75
CA LYS A 47 -31.51 10.91 31.16
C LYS A 47 -32.86 11.50 30.78
N VAL A 48 -33.30 11.32 29.54
CA VAL A 48 -34.49 12.01 29.01
C VAL A 48 -35.77 11.63 29.75
N PRO A 49 -36.10 10.34 29.96
CA PRO A 49 -37.30 9.97 30.72
C PRO A 49 -37.25 10.47 32.16
N ARG A 50 -36.07 10.41 32.80
CA ARG A 50 -35.86 10.83 34.19
C ARG A 50 -36.06 12.34 34.34
N ASP A 51 -35.42 13.14 33.49
CA ASP A 51 -35.47 14.60 33.55
C ASP A 51 -36.88 15.11 33.22
N LEU A 52 -37.56 14.48 32.27
CA LEU A 52 -38.95 14.82 31.94
C LEU A 52 -39.93 14.39 33.04
N ALA A 53 -39.76 13.19 33.63
CA ALA A 53 -40.59 12.76 34.76
C ALA A 53 -40.41 13.67 35.97
N ALA A 54 -39.17 14.09 36.26
CA ALA A 54 -38.89 15.06 37.32
C ALA A 54 -39.59 16.40 37.10
N LYS A 55 -39.65 16.91 35.85
CA LYS A 55 -40.42 18.12 35.54
C LYS A 55 -41.92 17.95 35.81
N VAL A 56 -42.47 16.78 35.50
CA VAL A 56 -43.87 16.46 35.82
C VAL A 56 -44.07 16.43 37.35
N ASP A 57 -43.13 15.85 38.10
CA ASP A 57 -43.16 15.86 39.57
C ASP A 57 -43.10 17.28 40.15
N THR A 58 -42.25 18.15 39.58
CA THR A 58 -42.15 19.56 40.00
C THR A 58 -43.46 20.31 39.73
N ALA A 59 -44.05 20.17 38.54
CA ALA A 59 -45.33 20.82 38.21
C ALA A 59 -46.50 20.35 39.11
N LEU A 60 -46.46 19.08 39.54
CA LEU A 60 -47.40 18.55 40.55
C LEU A 60 -47.18 19.17 41.92
N ALA A 61 -45.92 19.27 42.37
CA ALA A 61 -45.57 19.83 43.68
C ALA A 61 -45.86 21.33 43.79
N GLU A 62 -45.68 22.07 42.70
CA GLU A 62 -45.98 23.51 42.60
C GLU A 62 -47.49 23.78 42.44
N GLY A 63 -48.30 22.73 42.27
CA GLY A 63 -49.75 22.83 42.15
C GLY A 63 -50.18 23.46 40.82
N GLU A 64 -49.36 23.39 39.77
CA GLU A 64 -49.75 23.80 38.42
C GLU A 64 -50.81 22.84 37.84
N ILE A 65 -50.79 21.59 38.28
CA ILE A 65 -51.74 20.53 37.93
C ILE A 65 -52.72 20.36 39.09
N LYS A 66 -53.95 20.86 38.93
CA LYS A 66 -54.95 20.92 40.03
C LYS A 66 -56.12 19.96 39.87
N ASP A 67 -56.46 19.60 38.64
CA ASP A 67 -57.65 18.80 38.35
C ASP A 67 -57.37 17.30 38.47
N MET A 68 -58.34 16.52 38.95
CA MET A 68 -58.25 15.05 39.03
C MET A 68 -57.89 14.41 37.68
N THR A 69 -58.46 14.93 36.58
CA THR A 69 -58.13 14.49 35.22
C THR A 69 -56.70 14.83 34.82
N ALA A 70 -56.17 15.95 35.31
CA ALA A 70 -54.80 16.40 35.04
C ALA A 70 -53.77 15.59 35.85
N LEU A 71 -54.13 15.14 37.06
CA LEU A 71 -53.35 14.20 37.87
C LEU A 71 -53.24 12.83 37.18
N GLU A 72 -54.35 12.27 36.70
CA GLU A 72 -54.34 11.02 35.94
C GLU A 72 -53.52 11.13 34.65
N ALA A 73 -53.62 12.27 33.94
CA ALA A 73 -52.81 12.55 32.76
C ALA A 73 -51.31 12.63 33.06
N ALA A 74 -50.93 13.20 34.21
CA ALA A 74 -49.54 13.29 34.65
C ALA A 74 -48.94 11.90 34.96
N GLU A 75 -49.70 11.02 35.64
CA GLU A 75 -49.29 9.64 35.85
C GLU A 75 -49.16 8.86 34.54
N PHE A 76 -50.11 9.07 33.63
CA PHE A 76 -50.07 8.46 32.30
C PHE A 76 -48.85 8.93 31.51
N ALA A 77 -48.54 10.22 31.55
CA ALA A 77 -47.34 10.78 30.90
C ALA A 77 -46.05 10.13 31.43
N LYS A 78 -45.91 9.95 32.75
CA LYS A 78 -44.75 9.25 33.35
C LYS A 78 -44.63 7.81 32.86
N LYS A 79 -45.75 7.07 32.75
CA LYS A 79 -45.75 5.70 32.19
C LYS A 79 -45.28 5.67 30.73
N TYR A 80 -45.67 6.65 29.92
CA TYR A 80 -45.22 6.75 28.53
C TYR A 80 -43.75 7.19 28.41
N LEU A 81 -43.28 8.05 29.30
CA LEU A 81 -41.86 8.42 29.37
C LEU A 81 -41.00 7.20 29.69
N ALA A 82 -41.42 6.35 30.63
CA ALA A 82 -40.73 5.09 30.92
C ALA A 82 -40.67 4.18 29.68
N LYS A 83 -41.79 3.99 28.98
CA LYS A 83 -41.84 3.23 27.72
C LYS A 83 -40.94 3.82 26.63
N ALA A 84 -40.86 5.14 26.52
CA ALA A 84 -39.95 5.81 25.59
C ALA A 84 -38.49 5.53 25.94
N GLY A 85 -38.14 5.51 27.22
CA GLY A 85 -36.82 5.07 27.70
C GLY A 85 -36.49 3.64 27.30
N ASP A 86 -37.42 2.71 27.51
CA ASP A 86 -37.26 1.31 27.12
C ASP A 86 -37.09 1.17 25.60
N TYR A 87 -37.84 1.93 24.82
CA TYR A 87 -37.71 1.95 23.36
C TYR A 87 -36.35 2.48 22.89
N LEU A 88 -35.86 3.58 23.49
CA LEU A 88 -34.52 4.11 23.21
C LEU A 88 -33.42 3.10 23.57
N ARG A 89 -33.58 2.37 24.67
CA ARG A 89 -32.67 1.29 25.06
C ARG A 89 -32.68 0.16 24.04
N HIS A 90 -33.86 -0.25 23.58
CA HIS A 90 -33.98 -1.27 22.54
C HIS A 90 -33.29 -0.82 21.24
N LEU A 91 -33.47 0.44 20.81
CA LEU A 91 -32.77 0.99 19.65
C LEU A 91 -31.24 0.97 19.84
N SER A 92 -30.75 1.33 21.03
CA SER A 92 -29.32 1.22 21.36
C SER A 92 -28.81 -0.21 21.17
N ASP A 93 -29.54 -1.21 21.64
CA ASP A 93 -29.15 -2.62 21.50
C ASP A 93 -29.11 -3.06 20.02
N VAL A 94 -30.07 -2.59 19.22
CA VAL A 94 -30.09 -2.82 17.76
C VAL A 94 -28.86 -2.19 17.08
N GLU A 95 -28.53 -0.94 17.41
CA GLU A 95 -27.35 -0.28 16.85
C GLU A 95 -26.03 -0.95 17.26
N ARG A 96 -25.94 -1.46 18.51
CA ARG A 96 -24.79 -2.29 18.93
C ARG A 96 -24.68 -3.59 18.16
N SER A 97 -25.81 -4.25 17.90
CA SER A 97 -25.83 -5.47 17.07
C SER A 97 -25.28 -5.16 15.67
N LYS A 98 -25.76 -4.09 15.02
CA LYS A 98 -25.26 -3.66 13.71
C LYS A 98 -23.77 -3.34 13.74
N ALA A 99 -23.29 -2.66 14.79
CA ALA A 99 -21.87 -2.36 14.93
C ALA A 99 -21.02 -3.65 15.07
N SER A 100 -21.53 -4.67 15.76
CA SER A 100 -20.88 -5.97 15.85
C SER A 100 -20.80 -6.68 14.50
N ASP A 101 -21.87 -6.60 13.70
CA ASP A 101 -21.88 -7.15 12.34
C ASP A 101 -20.83 -6.45 11.46
N GLN A 102 -20.72 -5.13 11.55
CA GLN A 102 -19.69 -4.37 10.82
C GLN A 102 -18.28 -4.72 11.25
N ARG A 103 -18.04 -4.90 12.54
CA ARG A 103 -16.73 -5.40 13.04
C ARG A 103 -16.40 -6.79 12.50
N SER A 104 -17.40 -7.65 12.36
CA SER A 104 -17.22 -8.98 11.77
C SER A 104 -16.85 -8.90 10.29
N ARG A 105 -17.44 -7.97 9.53
CA ARG A 105 -17.04 -7.72 8.14
C ARG A 105 -15.61 -7.20 8.04
N VAL A 106 -15.21 -6.27 8.90
CA VAL A 106 -13.83 -5.78 9.00
C VAL A 106 -12.86 -6.94 9.24
N ALA A 107 -13.19 -7.87 10.14
CA ALA A 107 -12.36 -9.05 10.39
C ALA A 107 -12.22 -9.93 9.12
N GLY A 108 -13.31 -10.14 8.39
CA GLY A 108 -13.28 -10.86 7.10
C GLY A 108 -12.43 -10.17 6.04
N LEU A 109 -12.52 -8.84 5.92
CA LEU A 109 -11.69 -8.05 5.00
C LEU A 109 -10.21 -8.13 5.35
N LYS A 110 -9.86 -8.03 6.64
CA LYS A 110 -8.47 -8.18 7.11
C LYS A 110 -7.91 -9.57 6.76
N PHE A 111 -8.69 -10.62 6.95
CA PHE A 111 -8.29 -11.97 6.54
C PHE A 111 -8.03 -12.10 5.03
N ALA A 112 -8.88 -11.46 4.21
CA ALA A 112 -8.67 -11.41 2.76
C ALA A 112 -7.39 -10.65 2.40
N MET A 113 -7.11 -9.55 3.10
CA MET A 113 -5.90 -8.75 2.96
C MET A 113 -4.64 -9.56 3.29
N ASP A 114 -4.64 -10.29 4.41
CA ASP A 114 -3.54 -11.18 4.81
C ASP A 114 -3.29 -12.28 3.75
N SER A 115 -4.36 -12.80 3.16
CA SER A 115 -4.28 -13.81 2.09
C SER A 115 -3.67 -13.25 0.81
N LEU A 116 -4.06 -12.03 0.42
CA LEU A 116 -3.48 -11.32 -0.72
C LEU A 116 -2.00 -11.01 -0.51
N GLN A 117 -1.62 -10.59 0.70
CA GLN A 117 -0.23 -10.31 1.04
C GLN A 117 0.62 -11.58 0.93
N LYS A 118 0.15 -12.73 1.44
CA LYS A 118 0.82 -14.02 1.26
C LYS A 118 1.00 -14.40 -0.21
N MET A 119 -0.05 -14.27 -1.03
CA MET A 119 0.04 -14.57 -2.47
C MET A 119 1.04 -13.64 -3.19
N ARG A 120 1.08 -12.37 -2.80
CA ARG A 120 2.06 -11.41 -3.33
C ARG A 120 3.48 -11.80 -2.95
N ASP A 121 3.71 -12.16 -1.70
CA ASP A 121 5.03 -12.54 -1.18
C ASP A 121 5.54 -13.84 -1.83
N GLU A 122 4.66 -14.83 -2.02
CA GLU A 122 4.98 -16.04 -2.77
C GLU A 122 5.35 -15.74 -4.23
N GLU A 123 4.61 -14.86 -4.90
CA GLU A 123 4.91 -14.52 -6.29
C GLU A 123 6.20 -13.70 -6.40
N ALA A 124 6.49 -12.82 -5.42
CA ALA A 124 7.74 -12.07 -5.33
C ALA A 124 8.95 -13.01 -5.13
N GLN A 125 8.82 -14.01 -4.25
CA GLN A 125 9.86 -15.04 -4.05
C GLN A 125 10.10 -15.85 -5.32
N ARG A 126 9.04 -16.22 -6.04
CA ARG A 126 9.17 -16.92 -7.33
C ARG A 126 9.91 -16.07 -8.36
N ILE A 127 9.64 -14.77 -8.43
CA ILE A 127 10.34 -13.86 -9.36
C ILE A 127 11.82 -13.79 -8.97
N GLN A 128 12.12 -13.63 -7.68
CA GLN A 128 13.50 -13.55 -7.19
C GLN A 128 14.28 -14.82 -7.53
N ALA A 129 13.72 -16.00 -7.28
CA ALA A 129 14.35 -17.27 -7.61
C ALA A 129 14.67 -17.42 -9.12
N VAL A 130 13.83 -16.86 -10.00
CA VAL A 130 14.10 -16.84 -11.44
C VAL A 130 15.23 -15.87 -11.78
N ILE A 131 15.25 -14.69 -11.17
CA ILE A 131 16.33 -13.71 -11.36
C ILE A 131 17.67 -14.33 -10.95
N ASP A 132 17.73 -14.90 -9.75
CA ASP A 132 18.94 -15.53 -9.20
C ASP A 132 19.44 -16.67 -10.11
N ALA A 133 18.54 -17.54 -10.60
CA ALA A 133 18.89 -18.61 -11.53
C ALA A 133 19.42 -18.08 -12.88
N THR A 134 18.86 -16.99 -13.39
CA THR A 134 19.36 -16.36 -14.62
C THR A 134 20.70 -15.65 -14.46
N GLU A 135 21.04 -15.19 -13.24
CA GLU A 135 22.35 -14.62 -12.93
C GLU A 135 23.42 -15.71 -12.80
N GLU A 136 23.09 -16.88 -12.24
CA GLU A 136 23.96 -18.06 -12.21
C GLU A 136 24.23 -18.66 -13.61
N ASP A 137 23.21 -18.76 -14.47
CA ASP A 137 23.39 -19.19 -15.88
C ASP A 137 24.13 -18.14 -16.75
N GLY A 138 24.17 -16.88 -16.30
CA GLY A 138 24.93 -15.79 -16.91
C GLY A 138 26.43 -15.83 -16.60
N GLU A 139 26.84 -16.58 -15.57
CA GLU A 139 28.23 -16.84 -15.25
C GLU A 139 28.70 -18.10 -15.96
N ALA A 140 28.82 -18.02 -17.29
CA ALA A 140 29.51 -19.06 -18.06
C ALA A 140 30.86 -19.33 -17.38
N PRO A 141 31.22 -20.59 -17.07
CA PRO A 141 32.52 -20.89 -16.52
C PRO A 141 33.52 -20.27 -17.48
N ARG A 142 34.41 -19.40 -16.98
CA ARG A 142 35.53 -18.88 -17.76
C ARG A 142 36.32 -20.10 -18.19
N THR A 143 35.98 -20.60 -19.38
CA THR A 143 36.44 -21.88 -19.91
C THR A 143 37.95 -21.89 -19.90
N GLU A 144 38.52 -23.10 -19.87
CA GLU A 144 39.94 -23.41 -19.95
C GLU A 144 40.71 -22.58 -21.01
N ALA A 145 40.01 -22.01 -22.00
CA ALA A 145 40.52 -21.01 -22.94
C ALA A 145 41.11 -19.74 -22.29
N SER A 146 40.60 -19.28 -21.14
CA SER A 146 41.17 -18.13 -20.39
C SER A 146 42.43 -18.53 -19.62
N ALA A 147 42.48 -19.75 -19.08
CA ALA A 147 43.66 -20.30 -18.45
C ALA A 147 44.77 -20.61 -19.48
N ALA A 148 44.40 -21.13 -20.65
CA ALA A 148 45.32 -21.42 -21.76
C ALA A 148 45.94 -20.13 -22.37
N ARG A 149 45.19 -19.02 -22.42
CA ARG A 149 45.72 -17.70 -22.85
C ARG A 149 46.69 -17.08 -21.85
N LYS A 150 46.64 -17.46 -20.56
CA LYS A 150 47.66 -17.10 -19.57
C LYS A 150 48.88 -18.01 -19.60
N ALA A 151 48.71 -19.30 -19.90
CA ALA A 151 49.81 -20.28 -19.97
C ALA A 151 50.64 -20.17 -21.25
N HIS A 152 50.00 -19.85 -22.39
CA HIS A 152 50.66 -19.63 -23.66
C HIS A 152 50.49 -18.17 -24.04
N GLY A 153 51.39 -17.31 -23.55
CA GLY A 153 51.41 -15.87 -23.83
C GLY A 153 51.11 -15.54 -25.30
N SER A 154 50.46 -14.38 -25.50
CA SER A 154 49.94 -13.93 -26.79
C SER A 154 51.03 -13.95 -27.86
N VAL A 155 50.64 -14.24 -29.10
CA VAL A 155 51.54 -14.12 -30.27
C VAL A 155 52.11 -12.70 -30.38
N ALA A 156 51.40 -11.69 -29.86
CA ALA A 156 51.89 -10.32 -29.75
C ALA A 156 53.05 -10.19 -28.74
N ASP A 157 52.99 -10.89 -27.61
CA ASP A 157 54.03 -10.87 -26.57
C ASP A 157 55.30 -11.62 -27.04
N ARG A 158 55.14 -12.72 -27.80
CA ARG A 158 56.28 -13.43 -28.41
C ARG A 158 56.98 -12.61 -29.49
N ARG A 159 56.22 -11.86 -30.30
CA ARG A 159 56.79 -10.95 -31.30
C ARG A 159 57.50 -9.75 -30.68
N ALA A 160 57.02 -9.26 -29.54
CA ALA A 160 57.71 -8.22 -28.77
C ALA A 160 59.04 -8.74 -28.18
N ALA A 161 59.05 -9.95 -27.63
CA ALA A 161 60.27 -10.59 -27.10
C ALA A 161 61.31 -10.92 -28.20
N GLU A 162 60.87 -11.36 -29.39
CA GLU A 162 61.77 -11.58 -30.53
C GLU A 162 62.34 -10.26 -31.12
N ALA A 163 61.58 -9.16 -31.04
CA ALA A 163 62.05 -7.85 -31.47
C ALA A 163 63.09 -7.26 -30.49
N GLU A 164 62.93 -7.50 -29.18
CA GLU A 164 63.94 -7.11 -28.18
C GLU A 164 65.21 -7.98 -28.26
N ALA A 165 65.08 -9.28 -28.55
CA ALA A 165 66.23 -10.18 -28.71
C ALA A 165 67.12 -9.86 -29.94
N LYS A 166 66.58 -9.18 -30.96
CA LYS A 166 67.34 -8.75 -32.16
C LYS A 166 67.85 -7.30 -32.08
N GLY A 167 67.63 -6.60 -30.95
CA GLY A 167 67.98 -5.19 -30.76
C GLY A 167 69.27 -4.90 -29.98
N SER A 168 70.02 -5.91 -29.52
CA SER A 168 71.23 -5.71 -28.72
C SER A 168 72.53 -5.88 -29.53
N ASN A 169 72.80 -4.94 -30.44
CA ASN A 169 74.18 -4.48 -30.68
C ASN A 169 74.20 -3.15 -31.43
N GLY A 170 74.68 -2.09 -30.76
CA GLY A 170 75.29 -0.93 -31.42
C GLY A 170 74.44 0.33 -31.50
N THR A 171 74.68 1.22 -30.55
CA THR A 171 74.19 2.61 -30.35
C THR A 171 74.58 3.59 -31.50
N PRO A 172 74.17 4.88 -31.48
CA PRO A 172 73.22 5.55 -32.39
C PRO A 172 73.87 6.57 -33.37
N PRO A 173 73.09 7.38 -34.12
CA PRO A 173 73.16 8.81 -33.78
C PRO A 173 71.87 9.63 -33.95
N LYS A 174 71.91 10.77 -33.24
CA LYS A 174 71.00 11.92 -33.18
C LYS A 174 70.65 12.52 -34.56
N LYS A 175 69.40 13.00 -34.73
CA LYS A 175 69.05 14.45 -34.80
C LYS A 175 67.59 14.70 -35.25
N LYS A 176 66.93 15.55 -34.45
CA LYS A 176 66.06 16.68 -34.82
C LYS A 176 64.92 16.44 -35.83
N ARG A 177 63.67 16.65 -35.39
CA ARG A 177 62.93 17.91 -35.56
C ARG A 177 61.51 17.82 -34.99
N ALA A 178 61.03 18.96 -34.52
CA ALA A 178 59.75 19.20 -33.87
C ALA A 178 58.66 19.62 -34.86
N ALA A 179 57.40 19.29 -34.55
CA ALA A 179 56.16 20.03 -34.85
C ALA A 179 55.05 19.36 -34.01
N LYS A 180 54.37 19.93 -33.00
CA LYS A 180 53.68 21.22 -32.79
C LYS A 180 52.43 21.42 -33.67
N LYS A 181 51.25 21.14 -33.09
CA LYS A 181 49.96 21.90 -33.09
C LYS A 181 48.78 20.90 -33.00
N LYS A 182 48.05 20.85 -31.87
CA LYS A 182 46.88 21.68 -31.48
C LYS A 182 45.65 21.52 -32.37
N ALA A 183 44.54 21.10 -31.74
CA ALA A 183 43.12 21.53 -31.87
C ALA A 183 42.19 20.30 -31.81
N LYS A 184 40.97 20.29 -31.24
CA LYS A 184 40.12 21.23 -30.49
C LYS A 184 38.90 20.40 -30.01
N LYS A 185 38.40 20.72 -28.81
CA LYS A 185 37.02 20.58 -28.27
C LYS A 185 35.88 20.12 -29.21
N ALA A 186 35.13 19.06 -28.79
CA ALA A 186 33.66 18.87 -28.54
C ALA A 186 32.60 19.45 -29.54
N PRO A 187 31.26 19.18 -29.44
CA PRO A 187 30.44 18.27 -28.60
C PRO A 187 29.31 17.49 -29.36
N ARG A 188 28.52 16.74 -28.55
CA ARG A 188 27.22 16.06 -28.75
C ARG A 188 26.24 16.66 -29.80
N LYS A 189 25.51 15.77 -30.49
CA LYS A 189 24.14 16.03 -31.00
C LYS A 189 23.20 14.84 -30.72
N LYS A 190 22.10 15.11 -30.01
CA LYS A 190 20.86 14.32 -30.00
C LYS A 190 20.16 14.44 -31.37
N PRO A 191 19.27 13.50 -31.70
CA PRO A 191 17.96 13.86 -32.25
C PRO A 191 16.85 13.13 -31.45
N THR A 192 16.01 13.87 -30.71
CA THR A 192 14.66 14.35 -31.09
C THR A 192 13.58 13.29 -31.04
N ALA A 193 12.71 13.46 -30.05
CA ALA A 193 11.40 12.85 -29.91
C ALA A 193 10.52 13.17 -31.13
N LEU A 194 9.75 12.17 -31.58
CA LEU A 194 8.60 12.36 -32.46
C LEU A 194 7.32 12.15 -31.64
N LYS A 195 6.46 13.16 -31.77
CA LYS A 195 5.18 13.36 -31.08
C LYS A 195 4.12 12.35 -31.53
N ALA A 196 3.33 11.94 -30.53
CA ALA A 196 1.89 11.77 -30.50
C ALA A 196 1.09 11.88 -31.83
N VAL A 197 0.27 10.85 -32.08
CA VAL A 197 -1.02 10.99 -32.77
C VAL A 197 -2.12 10.47 -31.83
N LYS A 198 -2.88 11.41 -31.26
CA LYS A 198 -4.24 11.19 -30.77
C LYS A 198 -5.14 10.97 -31.98
N LYS A 199 -5.98 9.93 -31.95
CA LYS A 199 -7.29 9.95 -32.61
C LYS A 199 -8.32 9.42 -31.62
N SER A 200 -9.09 10.37 -31.11
CA SER A 200 -10.38 10.19 -30.44
C SER A 200 -11.50 10.07 -31.49
N SER A 201 -12.64 9.62 -30.97
CA SER A 201 -14.03 9.70 -31.47
C SER A 201 -14.47 8.73 -32.55
N GLY A 202 -15.39 7.87 -32.12
CA GLY A 202 -16.24 6.93 -32.85
C GLY A 202 -16.97 6.12 -31.80
#